data_AF-A0A2Z5Z1C3-F1
#
_entry.id   AF-A0A2Z5Z1C3-F1
#
_cell.length_a   1.000
_cell.length_b   1.000
_cell.length_c   1.000
_cell.angle_alpha   90.00
_cell.angle_beta   90.00
_cell.angle_gamma   90.00
#
_symmetry.space_group_name_H-M   'P 1'
#
loop_
_entity.id
_entity.type
_entity.pdbx_description
1 polymer ?
#
loop_
_entity_poly.entity_id
_entity_poly.type
_entity_poly.pdbx_seq_one_letter_code
_entity_poly.pdbx_strand_id
1 'polypeptide(L)'
;MRIAAVSAIGSKGAHPARALLVVLLLLGACGQEPGAAERQPQPLEISGGSGTLIYMPEEFAYFQPETALDMVELVPDFSGRGARLGRGNILINGQRLEGSPASVRARLDALPSALVVRIEILDHGADDLPAAEARVANVVTESGNPVGNHSPRVHAH
;
A
#
# COMPACT_ATOMS: atom_id res chain seq x y z
N MET A 1 -2.72 -67.70 7.32
CA MET A 1 -3.26 -66.85 6.23
C MET A 1 -3.40 -65.44 6.80
N ARG A 2 -2.72 -64.47 6.18
CA ARG A 2 -2.46 -63.10 6.68
C ARG A 2 -3.70 -62.22 6.51
N ILE A 3 -4.13 -61.50 7.55
CA ILE A 3 -4.79 -60.20 7.38
C ILE A 3 -4.45 -59.33 8.61
N ALA A 4 -3.67 -58.27 8.38
CA ALA A 4 -3.52 -57.15 9.29
C ALA A 4 -4.62 -56.14 8.98
N ALA A 5 -5.29 -55.61 10.01
CA ALA A 5 -6.11 -54.42 9.88
C ALA A 5 -5.86 -53.51 11.09
N VAL A 6 -5.39 -52.32 10.73
CA VAL A 6 -4.99 -51.17 11.52
C VAL A 6 -6.09 -50.71 12.49
N SER A 7 -5.72 -50.52 13.75
CA SER A 7 -6.58 -49.90 14.76
C SER A 7 -6.64 -48.39 14.57
N ALA A 8 -7.86 -47.89 14.49
CA ALA A 8 -8.19 -46.49 14.65
C ALA A 8 -8.11 -46.09 16.12
N ILE A 9 -7.54 -44.92 16.42
CA ILE A 9 -7.88 -44.11 17.61
C ILE A 9 -7.61 -42.64 17.24
N GLY A 10 -8.69 -41.90 16.99
CA GLY A 10 -8.70 -40.45 16.97
C GLY A 10 -9.03 -39.96 18.38
N SER A 11 -8.13 -39.19 19.00
CA SER A 11 -8.40 -38.53 20.27
C SER A 11 -8.94 -37.12 20.04
N LYS A 12 -10.12 -36.87 20.62
CA LYS A 12 -10.77 -35.55 20.71
C LYS A 12 -10.35 -34.86 22.01
N GLY A 13 -9.91 -33.59 21.91
CA GLY A 13 -10.24 -32.48 22.82
C GLY A 13 -9.56 -32.36 24.20
N ALA A 14 -8.93 -31.20 24.46
CA ALA A 14 -9.16 -30.33 25.63
C ALA A 14 -8.19 -29.11 25.64
N HIS A 15 -8.73 -27.89 25.75
CA HIS A 15 -8.05 -26.66 26.24
C HIS A 15 -7.94 -26.73 27.79
N PRO A 16 -7.48 -25.72 28.57
CA PRO A 16 -6.43 -24.67 28.45
C PRO A 16 -5.45 -24.70 29.67
N ALA A 17 -4.27 -24.07 29.63
CA ALA A 17 -3.55 -23.73 30.88
C ALA A 17 -2.54 -22.59 30.74
N ARG A 18 -2.75 -21.57 31.56
CA ARG A 18 -1.86 -20.45 31.87
C ARG A 18 -0.57 -20.93 32.54
N ALA A 19 0.59 -20.44 32.12
CA ALA A 19 1.73 -20.22 33.02
C ALA A 19 2.68 -19.19 32.41
N LEU A 20 2.60 -17.99 32.98
CA LEU A 20 3.54 -16.88 32.84
C LEU A 20 4.90 -17.26 33.45
N LEU A 21 6.00 -17.09 32.71
CA LEU A 21 7.31 -16.81 33.31
C LEU A 21 8.16 -15.93 32.38
N VAL A 22 8.42 -14.72 32.85
CA VAL A 22 9.35 -13.74 32.29
C VAL A 22 10.78 -14.25 32.43
N VAL A 23 11.53 -14.32 31.33
CA VAL A 23 13.01 -14.32 31.33
C VAL A 23 13.43 -13.11 30.52
N LEU A 24 13.94 -12.11 31.23
CA LEU A 24 14.51 -10.89 30.69
C LEU A 24 16.04 -11.04 30.59
N LEU A 25 16.58 -10.54 29.46
CA LEU A 25 17.98 -10.19 29.16
C LEU A 25 18.96 -11.31 28.77
N LEU A 26 19.31 -11.31 27.48
CA LEU A 26 20.69 -11.02 27.04
C LEU A 26 20.68 -10.45 25.62
N LEU A 27 21.51 -9.43 25.42
CA LEU A 27 21.65 -8.62 24.23
C LEU A 27 21.94 -9.46 22.98
N GLY A 28 21.10 -9.27 21.97
CA GLY A 28 21.34 -9.69 20.60
C GLY A 28 20.84 -8.60 19.67
N ALA A 29 21.48 -7.43 19.71
CA ALA A 29 21.39 -6.46 18.63
C ALA A 29 22.13 -7.03 17.41
N CYS A 30 21.57 -8.06 16.76
CA CYS A 30 21.79 -8.20 15.33
C CYS A 30 20.86 -7.18 14.70
N GLY A 31 21.45 -6.15 14.09
CA GLY A 31 20.73 -5.30 13.16
C GLY A 31 19.92 -6.19 12.23
N GLN A 32 18.62 -5.96 12.20
CA GLN A 32 17.83 -6.32 11.04
C GLN A 32 18.40 -5.45 9.92
N GLU A 33 19.46 -5.92 9.27
CA GLU A 33 19.68 -5.52 7.89
C GLU A 33 18.44 -6.05 7.18
N PRO A 34 17.49 -5.18 6.75
CA PRO A 34 16.45 -5.67 5.87
C PRO A 34 17.20 -6.32 4.73
N GLY A 35 17.03 -7.64 4.60
CA GLY A 35 17.69 -8.41 3.57
C GLY A 35 17.45 -7.73 2.24
N ALA A 36 18.33 -7.98 1.29
CA ALA A 36 18.17 -7.63 -0.12
C ALA A 36 16.97 -8.37 -0.77
N ALA A 37 15.81 -8.35 -0.12
CA ALA A 37 14.51 -8.40 -0.74
C ALA A 37 14.47 -7.25 -1.76
N GLU A 38 13.92 -7.52 -2.94
CA GLU A 38 13.69 -6.55 -4.00
C GLU A 38 13.33 -5.19 -3.41
N ARG A 39 14.19 -4.18 -3.65
CA ARG A 39 13.96 -2.82 -3.15
C ARG A 39 12.59 -2.40 -3.66
N GLN A 40 11.64 -2.13 -2.78
CA GLN A 40 10.32 -1.59 -3.11
C GLN A 40 10.21 -0.20 -2.48
N PRO A 41 9.49 0.74 -3.12
CA PRO A 41 9.25 2.05 -2.52
C PRO A 41 8.48 1.87 -1.20
N GLN A 42 8.91 2.54 -0.13
CA GLN A 42 8.28 2.39 1.18
C GLN A 42 7.36 3.59 1.44
N PRO A 43 6.07 3.36 1.77
CA PRO A 43 5.20 4.46 2.14
C PRO A 43 5.55 4.97 3.54
N LEU A 44 5.45 6.29 3.72
CA LEU A 44 5.21 6.87 5.02
C LEU A 44 3.74 6.61 5.38
N GLU A 45 3.52 5.82 6.43
CA GLU A 45 2.19 5.64 7.01
C GLU A 45 1.94 6.73 8.05
N ILE A 46 0.86 7.50 7.88
CA ILE A 46 0.45 8.49 8.88
C ILE A 46 -0.37 7.78 9.95
N SER A 47 0.28 7.39 11.05
CA SER A 47 -0.41 6.87 12.24
C SER A 47 -1.25 7.96 12.89
N GLY A 48 -2.53 8.06 12.54
CA GLY A 48 -3.47 9.03 13.12
C GLY A 48 -4.56 9.57 12.20
N GLY A 49 -4.57 9.22 10.91
CA GLY A 49 -5.60 9.67 9.96
C GLY A 49 -5.83 8.68 8.83
N SER A 50 -7.04 8.14 8.75
CA SER A 50 -7.70 7.51 7.57
C SER A 50 -6.95 6.42 6.77
N GLY A 51 -5.84 5.85 7.24
CA GLY A 51 -5.15 4.76 6.53
C GLY A 51 -4.54 5.18 5.19
N THR A 52 -4.15 6.45 5.04
CA THR A 52 -3.50 6.96 3.83
C THR A 52 -2.03 6.60 3.80
N LEU A 53 -1.58 6.00 2.69
CA LEU A 53 -0.16 5.72 2.43
C LEU A 53 0.44 6.86 1.61
N ILE A 54 1.58 7.38 2.01
CA ILE A 54 2.25 8.46 1.28
C ILE A 54 3.60 7.99 0.78
N TYR A 55 3.80 8.03 -0.54
CA TYR A 55 5.09 7.75 -1.17
C TYR A 55 5.76 9.06 -1.61
N MET A 56 6.96 9.30 -1.10
CA MET A 56 7.79 10.45 -1.50
C MET A 56 8.58 10.11 -2.78
N PRO A 57 8.93 11.10 -3.62
CA PRO A 57 9.73 10.88 -4.83
C PRO A 57 11.07 10.17 -4.57
N GLU A 58 11.74 10.47 -3.45
CA GLU A 58 12.98 9.81 -3.03
C GLU A 58 12.87 8.28 -2.91
N GLU A 59 11.69 7.74 -2.57
CA GLU A 59 11.46 6.29 -2.45
C GLU A 59 11.55 5.57 -3.79
N PHE A 60 11.29 6.30 -4.87
CA PHE A 60 11.34 5.79 -6.23
C PHE A 60 12.69 6.06 -6.92
N ALA A 61 13.56 6.90 -6.34
CA ALA A 61 14.80 7.36 -6.99
C ALA A 61 15.71 6.22 -7.45
N TYR A 62 15.72 5.09 -6.73
CA TYR A 62 16.49 3.90 -7.12
C TYR A 62 16.09 3.33 -8.49
N PHE A 63 14.82 3.48 -8.86
CA PHE A 63 14.27 2.98 -10.12
C PHE A 63 14.43 3.99 -11.28
N GLN A 64 14.87 5.21 -10.97
CA GLN A 64 15.05 6.30 -11.94
C GLN A 64 13.79 6.58 -12.78
N PRO A 65 12.61 6.79 -12.15
CA PRO A 65 11.38 7.06 -12.88
C PRO A 65 11.47 8.38 -13.66
N GLU A 66 11.09 8.35 -14.93
CA GLU A 66 11.06 9.56 -15.77
C GLU A 66 9.72 10.31 -15.66
N THR A 67 8.64 9.58 -15.39
CA THR A 67 7.27 10.09 -15.43
C THR A 67 6.48 9.72 -14.18
N ALA A 68 5.36 10.40 -13.95
CA ALA A 68 4.42 10.05 -12.90
C ALA A 68 3.79 8.67 -13.14
N LEU A 69 3.63 8.25 -14.40
CA LEU A 69 3.17 6.90 -14.72
C LEU A 69 4.13 5.85 -14.16
N ASP A 70 5.43 6.04 -14.35
CA ASP A 70 6.46 5.13 -13.85
C ASP A 70 6.39 5.00 -12.32
N MET A 71 6.32 6.15 -11.62
CA MET A 71 6.19 6.17 -10.16
C MET A 71 4.91 5.46 -9.67
N VAL A 72 3.77 5.65 -10.33
CA VAL A 72 2.51 4.98 -9.95
C VAL A 72 2.57 3.48 -10.21
N GLU A 73 3.22 3.02 -11.28
CA GLU A 73 3.39 1.60 -11.59
C GLU A 73 4.36 0.88 -10.63
N LEU A 74 5.22 1.63 -9.92
CA LEU A 74 6.08 1.11 -8.85
C LEU A 74 5.36 0.97 -7.50
N VAL A 75 4.20 1.58 -7.31
CA VAL A 75 3.43 1.44 -6.06
C VAL A 75 2.86 0.01 -5.96
N PRO A 76 3.09 -0.74 -4.87
CA PRO A 76 2.67 -2.14 -4.76
C PRO A 76 1.19 -2.41 -5.08
N ASP A 77 0.28 -1.55 -4.64
CA ASP A 77 -1.16 -1.69 -4.91
C ASP A 77 -1.57 -1.45 -6.36
N PHE A 78 -0.74 -0.74 -7.12
CA PHE A 78 -0.98 -0.31 -8.50
C PHE A 78 -0.08 -1.02 -9.51
N SER A 79 0.99 -1.65 -9.03
CA SER A 79 1.92 -2.42 -9.84
C SER A 79 1.21 -3.57 -10.55
N GLY A 80 1.55 -3.77 -11.83
CA GLY A 80 0.94 -4.81 -12.65
C GLY A 80 -0.54 -4.61 -12.99
N ARG A 81 -1.17 -3.47 -12.64
CA ARG A 81 -2.58 -3.21 -12.97
C ARG A 81 -2.80 -2.91 -14.46
N GLY A 82 -1.78 -2.50 -15.22
CA GLY A 82 -1.83 -2.34 -16.68
C GLY A 82 -3.07 -1.56 -17.15
N ALA A 83 -3.97 -2.23 -17.88
CA ALA A 83 -5.22 -1.67 -18.40
C ALA A 83 -6.30 -1.34 -17.33
N ARG A 84 -6.11 -1.77 -16.08
CA ARG A 84 -6.95 -1.39 -14.94
C ARG A 84 -6.53 -0.06 -14.34
N LEU A 85 -5.31 0.42 -14.63
CA LEU A 85 -4.87 1.76 -14.25
C LEU A 85 -5.67 2.81 -15.01
N GLY A 86 -6.22 3.79 -14.30
CA GLY A 86 -7.04 4.85 -14.89
C GLY A 86 -8.52 4.48 -15.05
N ARG A 87 -9.00 3.41 -14.41
CA ARG A 87 -10.43 3.07 -14.30
C ARG A 87 -11.06 3.77 -13.09
N GLY A 88 -11.02 5.09 -13.06
CA GLY A 88 -11.54 5.85 -11.91
C GLY A 88 -10.76 5.59 -10.61
N ASN A 89 -9.48 5.27 -10.70
CA ASN A 89 -8.63 5.05 -9.52
C ASN A 89 -7.44 6.01 -9.48
N ILE A 90 -7.48 7.08 -10.27
CA ILE A 90 -6.40 8.08 -10.37
C ILE A 90 -6.96 9.49 -10.16
N LEU A 91 -6.31 10.23 -9.28
CA LEU A 91 -6.47 11.66 -9.09
C LEU A 91 -5.14 12.37 -9.42
N ILE A 92 -5.24 13.61 -9.89
CA ILE A 92 -4.11 14.55 -9.91
C ILE A 92 -4.53 15.74 -9.06
N ASN A 93 -3.75 16.04 -8.02
CA ASN A 93 -4.04 17.14 -7.09
C ASN A 93 -5.46 17.09 -6.50
N GLY A 94 -5.92 15.89 -6.16
CA GLY A 94 -7.26 15.62 -5.64
C GLY A 94 -8.38 15.72 -6.69
N GLN A 95 -8.08 16.09 -7.94
CA GLN A 95 -9.05 16.11 -9.04
C GLN A 95 -9.03 14.80 -9.79
N ARG A 96 -10.20 14.25 -10.05
CA ARG A 96 -10.34 12.96 -10.74
C ARG A 96 -9.98 13.08 -12.21
N LEU A 97 -9.19 12.13 -12.69
CA LEU A 97 -8.96 11.98 -14.12
C LEU A 97 -10.09 11.16 -14.73
N GLU A 98 -10.96 11.85 -15.45
CA GLU A 98 -11.99 11.23 -16.28
C GLU A 98 -11.41 10.80 -17.63
N GLY A 99 -11.91 9.69 -18.18
CA GLY A 99 -11.58 9.22 -19.53
C GLY A 99 -11.30 7.73 -19.61
N SER A 100 -10.89 7.30 -20.81
CA SER A 100 -10.43 5.91 -21.02
C SER A 100 -9.12 5.65 -20.26
N PRO A 101 -8.89 4.44 -19.73
CA PRO A 101 -7.62 4.04 -19.13
C PRO A 101 -6.39 4.43 -19.96
N ALA A 102 -6.47 4.30 -21.30
CA ALA A 102 -5.38 4.68 -22.19
C ALA A 102 -5.09 6.20 -22.16
N SER A 103 -6.14 7.04 -22.15
CA SER A 103 -5.99 8.49 -22.07
C SER A 103 -5.48 8.93 -20.70
N VAL A 104 -5.92 8.27 -19.62
CA VAL A 104 -5.42 8.54 -18.27
C VAL A 104 -3.93 8.20 -18.16
N ARG A 105 -3.52 7.03 -18.66
CA ARG A 105 -2.10 6.62 -18.72
C ARG A 105 -1.27 7.61 -19.54
N ALA A 106 -1.74 8.01 -20.72
CA ALA A 106 -1.03 8.98 -21.56
C ALA A 106 -0.83 10.34 -20.86
N ARG A 107 -1.77 10.77 -20.02
CA ARG A 107 -1.63 12.00 -19.22
C ARG A 107 -0.62 11.86 -18.09
N LEU A 108 -0.56 10.69 -17.43
CA LEU A 108 0.46 10.40 -16.41
C LEU A 108 1.86 10.26 -17.02
N ASP A 109 1.95 9.69 -18.23
CA ASP A 109 3.19 9.56 -18.99
C ASP A 109 3.74 10.93 -19.41
N ALA A 110 2.87 11.86 -19.78
CA ALA A 110 3.26 13.23 -20.10
C ALA A 110 3.66 14.09 -18.88
N LEU A 111 3.49 13.58 -17.65
CA LEU A 111 3.82 14.30 -16.42
C LEU A 111 5.22 13.89 -15.93
N PRO A 112 6.23 14.77 -15.96
CA PRO A 112 7.57 14.46 -15.47
C PRO A 112 7.58 14.10 -13.98
N SER A 113 8.37 13.12 -13.59
CA SER A 113 8.55 12.73 -12.18
C SER A 113 9.03 13.91 -11.31
N ALA A 114 9.84 14.82 -11.88
CA ALA A 114 10.31 16.02 -11.21
C ALA A 114 9.20 16.98 -10.74
N LEU A 115 8.01 16.92 -11.36
CA LEU A 115 6.87 17.75 -10.93
C LEU A 115 6.04 17.10 -9.82
N VAL A 116 6.30 15.82 -9.50
CA VAL A 116 5.57 15.06 -8.49
C VAL A 116 6.18 15.36 -7.12
N VAL A 117 5.35 15.84 -6.20
CA VAL A 117 5.74 16.11 -4.81
C VAL A 117 5.52 14.89 -3.93
N ARG A 118 4.47 14.10 -4.21
CA ARG A 118 4.17 12.81 -3.55
C ARG A 118 3.06 12.07 -4.27
N ILE A 119 2.96 10.77 -3.98
CA ILE A 119 1.81 9.94 -4.35
C ILE A 119 1.09 9.53 -3.05
N GLU A 120 -0.21 9.79 -2.98
CA GLU A 120 -1.05 9.42 -1.85
C GLU A 120 -1.97 8.27 -2.26
N ILE A 121 -1.99 7.19 -1.49
CA ILE A 121 -2.92 6.08 -1.68
C ILE A 121 -4.03 6.23 -0.66
N LEU A 122 -5.23 6.49 -1.17
CA LEU A 122 -6.44 6.72 -0.39
C LEU A 122 -7.25 5.44 -0.34
N ASP A 123 -7.75 5.08 0.86
CA ASP A 123 -8.62 3.92 1.09
C ASP A 123 -10.11 4.22 0.75
N HIS A 124 -10.39 5.41 0.23
CA HIS A 124 -11.71 5.82 -0.24
C HIS A 124 -11.82 5.60 -1.75
N GLY A 125 -12.29 4.42 -2.12
CA GLY A 125 -12.59 4.08 -3.51
C GLY A 125 -13.48 5.11 -4.18
N ALA A 126 -13.43 5.15 -5.50
CA ALA A 126 -14.54 5.76 -6.22
C ALA A 126 -15.84 5.09 -5.77
N ASP A 127 -16.91 5.87 -5.63
CA ASP A 127 -18.23 5.38 -5.19
C ASP A 127 -18.74 4.19 -6.05
N ASP A 128 -18.20 4.05 -7.27
CA ASP A 128 -18.53 3.01 -8.25
C ASP A 128 -17.56 1.81 -8.26
N LEU A 129 -16.45 1.83 -7.50
CA LEU A 129 -15.45 0.75 -7.52
C LEU A 129 -15.69 -0.28 -6.41
N PRO A 130 -15.60 -1.60 -6.71
CA PRO A 130 -15.68 -2.64 -5.69
C PRO A 130 -14.55 -2.48 -4.67
N ALA A 131 -14.76 -2.87 -3.41
CA ALA A 131 -13.81 -2.65 -2.30
C ALA A 131 -12.37 -3.14 -2.57
N ALA A 132 -12.19 -4.23 -3.34
CA ALA A 132 -10.88 -4.74 -3.73
C ALA A 132 -10.14 -3.87 -4.78
N GLU A 133 -10.86 -2.92 -5.40
CA GLU A 133 -10.36 -1.91 -6.33
C GLU A 133 -10.51 -0.48 -5.77
N ALA A 134 -10.89 -0.35 -4.51
CA ALA A 134 -11.19 0.94 -3.87
C ALA A 134 -9.94 1.75 -3.47
N ARG A 135 -8.73 1.31 -3.82
CA ARG A 135 -7.55 2.16 -3.64
C ARG A 135 -7.44 3.16 -4.77
N VAL A 136 -7.32 4.42 -4.42
CA VAL A 136 -7.18 5.54 -5.36
C VAL A 136 -5.79 6.15 -5.17
N ALA A 137 -5.03 6.28 -6.26
CA ALA A 137 -3.75 6.97 -6.24
C ALA A 137 -3.97 8.44 -6.60
N ASN A 138 -3.58 9.34 -5.71
CA ASN A 138 -3.52 10.77 -5.97
C ASN A 138 -2.08 11.19 -6.24
N VAL A 139 -1.80 11.62 -7.46
CA VAL A 139 -0.51 12.20 -7.82
C VAL A 139 -0.55 13.69 -7.49
N VAL A 140 0.22 14.10 -6.50
CA VAL A 140 0.31 15.50 -6.09
C VAL A 140 1.49 16.15 -6.78
N THR A 141 1.26 17.27 -7.47
CA THR A 141 2.29 18.01 -8.19
C THR A 141 2.52 19.39 -7.60
N GLU A 142 3.67 20.00 -7.88
CA GLU A 142 4.02 21.33 -7.35
C GLU A 142 3.01 22.43 -7.71
N SER A 143 2.30 22.28 -8.84
CA SER A 143 1.28 23.23 -9.30
C SER A 143 -0.07 23.07 -8.58
N GLY A 144 -0.26 21.98 -7.84
CA GLY A 144 -1.50 21.69 -7.13
C GLY A 144 -1.39 22.04 -5.66
N ASN A 145 -2.32 22.87 -5.18
CA ASN A 145 -2.48 23.03 -3.74
C ASN A 145 -2.85 21.66 -3.13
N PRO A 146 -2.12 21.16 -2.11
CA PRO A 146 -2.46 19.89 -1.47
C PRO A 146 -3.91 19.94 -0.98
N VAL A 147 -4.71 18.93 -1.32
CA VAL A 147 -6.09 18.82 -0.84
C VAL A 147 -6.08 18.68 0.69
N GLY A 148 -6.37 19.81 1.33
CA GLY A 148 -6.90 19.99 2.70
C GLY A 148 -6.42 19.03 3.78
N ASN A 149 -5.50 19.52 4.61
CA ASN A 149 -5.31 19.14 6.02
C ASN A 149 -6.56 18.50 6.66
N HIS A 150 -6.56 17.18 6.81
CA HIS A 150 -7.61 16.47 7.57
C HIS A 150 -7.26 16.66 9.04
N SER A 151 -7.84 17.68 9.68
CA SER A 151 -7.78 17.81 11.12
C SER A 151 -8.36 16.52 11.74
N PRO A 152 -7.60 15.73 12.53
CA PRO A 152 -8.20 14.63 13.26
C PRO A 152 -9.21 15.25 14.22
N ARG A 153 -10.50 15.04 13.95
CA ARG A 153 -11.55 15.47 14.87
C ARG A 153 -11.43 14.57 16.09
N VAL A 154 -10.68 15.04 17.08
CA VAL A 154 -10.62 14.44 18.41
C VAL A 154 -12.06 14.36 18.91
N HIS A 155 -12.64 13.15 18.89
CA HIS A 155 -13.79 12.85 19.71
C HIS A 155 -13.28 12.77 21.14
N ALA A 156 -13.16 13.94 21.77
CA ALA A 156 -13.03 14.02 23.21
C ALA A 156 -14.44 13.82 23.80
N HIS A 157 -14.59 12.63 24.42
CA HIS A 157 -15.47 12.25 25.54
C HIS A 157 -16.95 12.68 25.54
#